data_AF-A0A969U3U3-F1
#
_entry.id   AF-A0A969U3U3-F1
#
_cell.length_a   1.000
_cell.length_b   1.000
_cell.length_c   1.000
_cell.angle_alpha   90.00
_cell.angle_beta   90.00
_cell.angle_gamma   90.00
#
_symmetry.space_group_name_H-M   'P 1'
#
loop_
_entity.id
_entity.type
_entity.pdbx_description
1 polymer ?
#
loop_
_entity_poly.entity_id
_entity_poly.type
_entity_poly.pdbx_seq_one_letter_code
_entity_poly.pdbx_strand_id
1 'polypeptide(L)'
;MGDRNRELQLERTATGELIVNPPTGGETGYRNLDIEGQLWLWNQRTRLGKAFNSSTGFHLPNGADRSPDASWVCQERWDALTPEQKESFIPLCPDFVVELRSKSDNMEPLRVKMREYMNNGARLGWLIDRKNRKVEIYRQNREVEVLDNPATLSGEDVLPGFILNLTEVWG
;
A
#
# COMPACT_ATOMS: atom_id res chain seq x y z
N MET A 1 1.20 33.38 -0.56
CA MET A 1 2.02 32.40 -1.30
C MET A 1 1.71 31.03 -0.72
N GLY A 2 0.64 30.38 -1.17
CA GLY A 2 0.16 29.14 -0.54
C GLY A 2 -1.21 28.82 -1.07
N ASP A 3 -1.26 28.09 -2.18
CA ASP A 3 -2.46 27.43 -2.73
C ASP A 3 -2.15 26.56 -3.97
N ARG A 4 -0.88 26.48 -4.42
CA ARG A 4 -0.52 25.76 -5.66
C ARG A 4 -0.26 24.25 -5.49
N ASN A 5 -0.30 23.71 -4.28
CA ASN A 5 0.11 22.32 -4.01
C ASN A 5 -0.97 21.48 -3.30
N ARG A 6 -2.22 21.96 -3.15
CA ARG A 6 -3.28 21.18 -2.47
C ARG A 6 -3.66 19.88 -3.18
N GLU A 7 -3.35 19.79 -4.47
CA GLU A 7 -3.69 18.65 -5.32
C GLU A 7 -2.57 17.59 -5.38
N LEU A 8 -1.43 17.85 -4.74
CA LEU A 8 -0.28 16.95 -4.77
C LEU A 8 -0.31 15.99 -3.57
N GLN A 9 -0.09 14.72 -3.86
CA GLN A 9 0.24 13.75 -2.83
C GLN A 9 1.73 13.90 -2.50
N LEU A 10 2.01 14.18 -1.23
CA LEU A 10 3.36 14.40 -0.72
C LEU A 10 3.73 13.25 0.20
N GLU A 11 4.87 12.62 -0.08
CA GLU A 11 5.54 11.73 0.84
C GLU A 11 6.84 12.36 1.34
N ARG A 12 7.37 11.85 2.45
CA ARG A 12 8.64 12.30 3.01
C ARG A 12 9.51 11.08 3.30
N THR A 13 10.75 11.08 2.83
CA THR A 13 11.73 10.04 3.17
C THR A 13 12.11 10.12 4.66
N ALA A 14 12.73 9.05 5.17
CA ALA A 14 13.30 9.04 6.52
C ALA A 14 14.37 10.13 6.75
N THR A 15 15.03 10.60 5.68
CA THR A 15 16.01 11.71 5.73
C THR A 15 15.38 13.10 5.61
N GLY A 16 14.06 13.19 5.47
CA GLY A 16 13.32 14.44 5.39
C GLY A 16 13.15 15.00 3.98
N GLU A 17 13.55 14.27 2.94
CA GLU A 17 13.37 14.70 1.55
C GLU A 17 11.91 14.54 1.12
N LEU A 18 11.34 15.55 0.47
CA LEU A 18 9.99 15.51 -0.03
C LEU A 18 9.94 14.80 -1.39
N ILE A 19 9.03 13.85 -1.51
CA ILE A 19 8.69 13.18 -2.76
C ILE A 19 7.34 13.72 -3.22
N VAL A 20 7.32 14.23 -4.45
CA VAL A 20 6.10 14.72 -5.10
C VAL A 20 5.58 13.63 -6.02
N ASN A 21 4.45 13.04 -5.67
CA ASN A 21 3.78 12.08 -6.52
C ASN A 21 2.79 12.84 -7.43
N PRO A 22 2.91 12.73 -8.77
CA PRO A 22 1.92 13.32 -9.65
C PRO A 22 0.56 12.63 -9.44
N PRO A 23 -0.56 13.33 -9.71
CA PRO A 23 -1.87 12.70 -9.66
C PRO A 23 -1.93 11.45 -10.54
N THR A 24 -2.56 10.41 -9.99
CA THR A 24 -2.71 9.12 -10.66
C THR A 24 -3.56 9.25 -11.93
N GLY A 25 -3.03 8.77 -13.06
CA GLY A 25 -3.79 8.73 -14.32
C GLY A 25 -4.97 7.77 -14.24
N GLY A 26 -6.05 8.04 -15.00
CA GLY A 26 -7.33 7.33 -14.87
C GLY A 26 -7.23 5.80 -14.99
N GLU A 27 -6.34 5.31 -15.86
CA GLU A 27 -6.07 3.89 -16.03
C GLU A 27 -5.48 3.21 -14.77
N THR A 28 -4.56 3.87 -14.07
CA THR A 28 -4.04 3.36 -12.80
C THR A 28 -5.10 3.54 -11.71
N GLY A 29 -5.84 4.64 -11.74
CA GLY A 29 -6.86 4.97 -10.75
C GLY A 29 -7.98 3.93 -10.64
N TYR A 30 -8.62 3.52 -11.74
CA TYR A 30 -9.73 2.55 -11.65
C TYR A 30 -9.25 1.15 -11.25
N ARG A 31 -8.02 0.78 -11.62
CA ARG A 31 -7.44 -0.52 -11.25
C ARG A 31 -7.01 -0.52 -9.78
N ASN A 32 -6.52 0.61 -9.27
CA ASN A 32 -6.29 0.74 -7.84
C ASN A 32 -7.61 0.68 -7.05
N LEU A 33 -8.65 1.33 -7.56
CA LEU A 33 -10.00 1.25 -6.96
C LEU A 33 -10.52 -0.19 -6.90
N ASP A 34 -10.24 -1.03 -7.90
CA ASP A 34 -10.59 -2.45 -7.86
C ASP A 34 -9.87 -3.19 -6.72
N ILE A 35 -8.56 -2.96 -6.56
CA ILE A 35 -7.77 -3.51 -5.44
C ILE A 35 -8.33 -3.06 -4.09
N GLU A 36 -8.53 -1.75 -3.92
CA GLU A 36 -9.08 -1.14 -2.71
C GLU A 36 -10.48 -1.69 -2.41
N GLY A 37 -11.33 -1.84 -3.42
CA GLY A 37 -12.70 -2.34 -3.30
C GLY A 37 -12.77 -3.80 -2.84
N GLN A 38 -11.92 -4.66 -3.41
CA GLN A 38 -11.80 -6.06 -2.99
C GLN A 38 -11.30 -6.16 -1.55
N LEU A 39 -10.26 -5.40 -1.19
CA LEU A 39 -9.70 -5.37 0.17
C LEU A 39 -10.72 -4.86 1.19
N TRP A 40 -11.40 -3.75 0.87
CA TRP A 40 -12.45 -3.18 1.71
C TRP A 40 -13.59 -4.17 1.94
N LEU A 41 -14.10 -4.79 0.88
CA LEU A 41 -15.21 -5.74 0.97
C LEU A 41 -14.85 -6.95 1.84
N TRP A 42 -13.63 -7.49 1.68
CA TRP A 42 -13.13 -8.53 2.57
C TRP A 42 -13.08 -8.05 4.02
N ASN A 43 -12.50 -6.87 4.27
CA ASN A 43 -12.36 -6.33 5.63
C ASN A 43 -13.72 -6.09 6.30
N GLN A 44 -14.73 -5.63 5.56
CA GLN A 44 -16.08 -5.42 6.08
C GLN A 44 -16.77 -6.73 6.49
N ARG A 45 -16.49 -7.82 5.78
CA ARG A 45 -17.02 -9.16 6.08
C ARG A 45 -16.34 -9.78 7.29
N THR A 46 -15.02 -9.66 7.40
CA THR A 46 -14.25 -10.33 8.45
C THR A 46 -14.12 -9.49 9.72
N ARG A 47 -14.17 -8.16 9.60
CA ARG A 47 -13.97 -7.19 10.69
C ARG A 47 -12.66 -7.37 11.45
N LEU A 48 -11.63 -7.84 10.75
CA LEU A 48 -10.32 -8.12 11.34
C LEU A 48 -9.44 -6.88 11.47
N GLY A 49 -9.85 -5.74 10.90
CA GLY A 49 -9.09 -4.49 10.96
C GLY A 49 -9.71 -3.34 10.17
N LYS A 50 -8.84 -2.49 9.62
CA LYS A 50 -9.20 -1.33 8.79
C LYS A 50 -8.39 -1.34 7.51
N ALA A 51 -9.11 -1.27 6.38
CA ALA A 51 -8.53 -1.04 5.06
C ALA A 51 -8.48 0.47 4.77
N PHE A 52 -7.42 0.92 4.10
CA PHE A 52 -7.18 2.31 3.77
C PHE A 52 -6.87 2.47 2.29
N ASN A 53 -7.30 3.60 1.74
CA ASN A 53 -7.09 3.95 0.34
C ASN A 53 -5.71 4.61 0.13
N SER A 54 -5.39 4.80 -1.15
CA SER A 54 -4.19 5.45 -1.67
C SER A 54 -3.88 6.85 -1.15
N SER A 55 -4.82 7.56 -0.51
CA SER A 55 -4.58 8.89 0.05
C SER A 55 -4.22 8.91 1.53
N THR A 56 -4.26 7.76 2.20
CA THR A 56 -4.00 7.68 3.64
C THR A 56 -2.50 7.78 3.92
N GLY A 57 -2.11 8.74 4.77
CA GLY A 57 -0.73 8.92 5.20
C GLY A 57 -0.39 8.11 6.46
N PHE A 58 0.78 7.50 6.45
CA PHE A 58 1.35 6.76 7.58
C PHE A 58 2.70 7.36 7.96
N HIS A 59 2.88 7.64 9.25
CA HIS A 59 4.17 8.02 9.81
C HIS A 59 4.90 6.75 10.28
N LEU A 60 5.88 6.31 9.50
CA LEU A 60 6.61 5.07 9.74
C LEU A 60 7.60 5.23 10.92
N PRO A 61 7.94 4.14 11.64
CA PRO A 61 8.90 4.16 12.74
C PRO A 61 10.27 4.77 12.42
N ASN A 62 10.74 4.69 11.17
CA ASN A 62 11.99 5.31 10.74
C ASN A 62 11.87 6.83 10.45
N GLY A 63 10.70 7.44 10.66
CA GLY A 63 10.44 8.88 10.46
C GLY A 63 9.94 9.27 9.07
N ALA A 64 9.87 8.31 8.14
CA ALA A 64 9.30 8.53 6.81
C ALA A 64 7.77 8.72 6.87
N ASP A 65 7.23 9.53 5.98
CA ASP A 65 5.79 9.58 5.72
C ASP A 65 5.50 8.91 4.38
N ARG A 66 4.64 7.90 4.39
CA ARG A 66 4.29 7.09 3.21
C ARG A 66 2.80 6.97 3.02
N SER A 67 2.39 6.79 1.77
CA SER A 67 1.00 6.61 1.40
C SER A 67 0.92 5.47 0.37
N PRO A 68 0.73 4.22 0.82
CA PRO A 68 0.63 3.07 -0.07
C PRO A 68 -0.67 3.11 -0.88
N ASP A 69 -0.67 2.52 -2.08
CA ASP A 69 -1.82 2.52 -2.98
C ASP A 69 -3.05 1.79 -2.39
N ALA A 70 -2.81 0.76 -1.58
CA ALA A 70 -3.79 0.20 -0.67
C ALA A 70 -3.09 -0.32 0.58
N SER A 71 -3.75 -0.29 1.73
CA SER A 71 -3.17 -0.86 2.96
C SER A 71 -4.21 -1.35 3.95
N TRP A 72 -3.74 -2.15 4.90
CA TRP A 72 -4.57 -2.66 5.99
C TRP A 72 -3.80 -2.71 7.30
N VAL A 73 -4.51 -2.36 8.38
CA VAL A 73 -4.03 -2.41 9.76
C VAL A 73 -4.96 -3.33 10.55
N CYS A 74 -4.38 -4.26 11.31
CA CYS A 74 -5.17 -5.18 12.12
C CYS A 74 -5.93 -4.44 13.24
N GLN A 75 -7.06 -5.01 13.67
CA GLN A 75 -7.99 -4.35 14.58
C GLN A 75 -7.34 -3.98 15.91
N GLU A 76 -6.51 -4.86 16.47
CA GLU A 76 -5.78 -4.61 17.73
C GLU A 76 -4.88 -3.37 17.62
N ARG A 77 -4.10 -3.25 16.54
CA ARG A 77 -3.20 -2.12 16.31
C ARG A 77 -3.97 -0.83 16.04
N TRP A 78 -5.11 -0.92 15.35
CA TRP A 78 -5.99 0.23 15.14
C TRP A 78 -6.64 0.73 16.44
N ASP A 79 -7.11 -0.19 17.29
CA ASP A 79 -7.79 0.16 18.54
C ASP A 79 -6.82 0.75 19.58
N ALA A 80 -5.54 0.39 19.52
CA ALA A 80 -4.49 0.97 20.35
C ALA A 80 -4.19 2.45 20.05
N LEU A 81 -4.65 2.98 18.90
CA LEU A 81 -4.45 4.39 18.55
C LEU A 81 -5.43 5.31 19.29
N THR A 82 -4.95 6.49 19.69
CA THR A 82 -5.83 7.55 20.22
C THR A 82 -6.74 8.13 19.13
N PRO A 83 -7.86 8.77 19.47
CA PRO A 83 -8.70 9.45 18.50
C PRO A 83 -7.93 10.43 17.60
N GLU A 84 -7.00 11.21 18.17
CA GLU A 84 -6.21 12.21 17.45
C GLU A 84 -5.24 11.55 16.45
N GLN A 85 -4.69 10.39 16.80
CA GLN A 85 -3.84 9.61 15.89
C GLN A 85 -4.63 9.03 14.71
N LYS A 86 -5.93 8.75 14.89
CA LYS A 86 -6.82 8.23 13.83
C LYS A 86 -7.26 9.32 12.84
N GLU A 87 -7.15 10.60 13.21
CA GLU A 87 -7.54 11.76 12.38
C GLU A 87 -6.35 12.43 11.67
N SER A 88 -5.13 11.90 11.84
CA SER A 88 -3.89 12.45 11.28
C SER A 88 -3.11 11.36 10.52
N PHE A 89 -1.84 11.62 10.19
CA PHE A 89 -0.99 10.57 9.64
C PHE A 89 -0.83 9.48 10.70
N ILE A 90 -1.24 8.26 10.35
CA ILE A 90 -1.36 7.17 11.30
C ILE A 90 0.07 6.77 11.74
N PRO A 91 0.42 6.84 13.03
CA PRO A 91 1.80 6.70 13.49
C PRO A 91 2.24 5.24 13.62
N LEU A 92 2.14 4.49 12.52
CA LEU A 92 2.58 3.10 12.40
C LEU A 92 2.84 2.74 10.94
N CYS A 93 3.54 1.62 10.72
CA CYS A 93 3.56 0.94 9.42
C CYS A 93 2.35 0.00 9.31
N PRO A 94 1.60 0.01 8.19
CA PRO A 94 0.52 -0.97 7.98
C PRO A 94 1.00 -2.42 8.08
N ASP A 95 0.11 -3.33 8.49
CA ASP A 95 0.40 -4.78 8.48
C ASP A 95 0.50 -5.32 7.05
N PHE A 96 -0.30 -4.75 6.15
CA PHE A 96 -0.32 -5.08 4.74
C PHE A 96 -0.28 -3.84 3.87
N VAL A 97 0.51 -3.87 2.80
CA VAL A 97 0.66 -2.78 1.83
C VAL A 97 0.62 -3.28 0.39
N VAL A 98 0.08 -2.46 -0.51
CA VAL A 98 0.14 -2.66 -1.96
C VAL A 98 0.73 -1.41 -2.59
N GLU A 99 1.61 -1.61 -3.56
CA GLU A 99 2.06 -0.60 -4.52
C GLU A 99 1.74 -1.09 -5.94
N LEU A 100 0.98 -0.29 -6.67
CA LEU A 100 0.57 -0.55 -8.03
C LEU A 100 1.42 0.30 -8.97
N ARG A 101 2.38 -0.34 -9.64
CA ARG A 101 3.28 0.35 -10.56
C ARG A 101 2.50 1.02 -11.69
N SER A 102 2.61 2.34 -11.80
CA SER A 102 2.09 3.10 -12.92
C SER A 102 3.02 3.05 -14.15
N LYS A 103 2.54 3.55 -15.28
CA LYS A 103 3.30 3.57 -16.55
C LYS A 103 4.62 4.37 -16.45
N SER A 104 4.63 5.44 -15.66
CA SER A 104 5.78 6.33 -15.49
C SER A 104 6.77 5.86 -14.43
N ASP A 105 6.39 4.87 -13.61
CA ASP A 105 7.19 4.53 -12.45
C ASP A 105 8.41 3.69 -12.80
N ASN A 106 9.51 4.08 -12.15
CA ASN A 106 10.72 3.29 -12.10
C ASN A 106 10.56 2.17 -11.07
N MET A 107 11.03 0.97 -11.41
CA MET A 107 10.89 -0.20 -10.56
C MET A 107 11.72 -0.10 -9.27
N GLU A 108 12.97 0.36 -9.38
CA GLU A 108 13.89 0.33 -8.24
C GLU A 108 13.43 1.23 -7.07
N PRO A 109 12.94 2.45 -7.28
CA PRO A 109 12.32 3.24 -6.20
C PRO A 109 11.17 2.52 -5.50
N LEU A 110 10.30 1.83 -6.25
CA LEU A 110 9.21 1.05 -5.66
C LEU A 110 9.73 -0.11 -4.82
N ARG A 111 10.75 -0.84 -5.30
CA ARG A 111 11.38 -1.91 -4.53
C ARG A 111 12.08 -1.41 -3.26
N VAL A 112 12.72 -0.23 -3.31
CA VAL A 112 13.26 0.45 -2.12
C VAL A 112 12.13 0.76 -1.14
N LYS A 113 11.01 1.30 -1.61
CA LYS A 113 9.81 1.59 -0.80
C LYS A 113 9.24 0.33 -0.17
N MET A 114 9.13 -0.77 -0.92
CA MET A 114 8.67 -2.07 -0.39
C MET A 114 9.59 -2.58 0.72
N ARG A 115 10.91 -2.54 0.52
CA ARG A 115 11.88 -2.90 1.57
C ARG A 115 11.78 -1.99 2.79
N GLU A 116 11.53 -0.69 2.59
CA GLU A 116 11.29 0.25 3.68
C GLU A 116 10.06 -0.14 4.51
N TYR A 117 8.93 -0.47 3.89
CA TYR A 117 7.75 -0.96 4.63
C TYR A 117 8.06 -2.23 5.43
N MET A 118 8.76 -3.20 4.82
CA MET A 118 9.13 -4.44 5.52
C MET A 118 10.03 -4.17 6.73
N ASN A 119 11.01 -3.28 6.60
CA ASN A 119 11.90 -2.89 7.70
C ASN A 119 11.18 -2.11 8.80
N ASN A 120 10.04 -1.50 8.49
CA ASN A 120 9.22 -0.73 9.42
C ASN A 120 8.06 -1.53 10.03
N GLY A 121 7.98 -2.83 9.73
CA GLY A 121 7.05 -3.75 10.40
C GLY A 121 5.86 -4.22 9.57
N ALA A 122 5.79 -3.89 8.27
CA ALA A 122 4.83 -4.56 7.38
C ALA A 122 5.07 -6.08 7.40
N ARG A 123 3.98 -6.85 7.39
CA ARG A 123 4.02 -8.32 7.44
C ARG A 123 3.93 -8.93 6.05
N LEU A 124 3.13 -8.31 5.17
CA LEU A 124 2.96 -8.70 3.78
C LEU A 124 2.92 -7.45 2.88
N GLY A 125 3.61 -7.50 1.75
CA GLY A 125 3.58 -6.43 0.76
C GLY A 125 3.48 -6.98 -0.66
N TRP A 126 2.65 -6.35 -1.50
CA TRP A 126 2.57 -6.65 -2.93
C TRP A 126 3.01 -5.47 -3.77
N LEU A 127 4.00 -5.69 -4.64
CA LEU A 127 4.33 -4.76 -5.71
C LEU A 127 3.83 -5.34 -7.04
N ILE A 128 2.80 -4.70 -7.59
CA ILE A 128 2.09 -5.16 -8.77
C ILE A 128 2.65 -4.42 -9.99
N ASP A 129 3.43 -5.11 -10.80
CA ASP A 129 3.99 -4.61 -12.06
C ASP A 129 3.07 -4.92 -13.23
N ARG A 130 2.14 -4.01 -13.51
CA ARG A 130 1.20 -4.14 -14.63
C ARG A 130 1.89 -4.18 -15.99
N LYS A 131 3.01 -3.48 -16.17
CA LYS A 131 3.72 -3.41 -17.45
C LYS A 131 4.26 -4.79 -17.85
N ASN A 132 4.78 -5.53 -16.88
CA ASN A 132 5.35 -6.85 -17.10
C ASN A 132 4.42 -7.99 -16.68
N ARG A 133 3.23 -7.67 -16.15
CA ARG A 133 2.28 -8.61 -15.54
C ARG A 133 2.95 -9.50 -14.50
N LYS A 134 3.70 -8.88 -13.58
CA LYS A 134 4.37 -9.59 -12.49
C LYS A 134 3.90 -9.06 -11.14
N VAL A 135 3.97 -9.92 -10.14
CA VAL A 135 3.77 -9.51 -8.74
C VAL A 135 4.99 -9.93 -7.96
N GLU A 136 5.58 -8.98 -7.23
CA GLU A 136 6.59 -9.26 -6.21
C GLU A 136 5.92 -9.30 -4.84
N ILE A 137 6.11 -10.39 -4.10
CA ILE A 137 5.54 -10.61 -2.77
C ILE A 137 6.65 -10.51 -1.73
N TYR A 138 6.48 -9.54 -0.83
CA TYR A 138 7.40 -9.23 0.25
C TYR A 138 6.84 -9.74 1.58
N ARG A 139 7.68 -10.45 2.35
CA ARG A 139 7.35 -11.00 3.67
C ARG A 139 8.53 -10.83 4.60
N GLN A 140 8.28 -10.72 5.91
CA GLN A 140 9.38 -10.56 6.87
C GLN A 140 10.31 -11.77 6.83
N ASN A 141 11.62 -11.50 6.80
CA ASN A 141 12.68 -12.51 6.87
C ASN A 141 12.59 -13.60 5.78
N ARG A 142 12.03 -13.27 4.62
CA ARG A 142 11.99 -14.15 3.45
C ARG A 142 12.49 -13.40 2.21
N GLU A 143 13.02 -14.17 1.26
CA GLU A 143 13.32 -13.63 -0.06
C GLU A 143 12.04 -13.21 -0.78
N VAL A 144 12.18 -12.22 -1.67
CA VAL A 144 11.08 -11.73 -2.50
C VAL A 144 10.66 -12.84 -3.47
N GLU A 145 9.40 -13.23 -3.40
CA GLU A 145 8.80 -14.16 -4.35
C GLU A 145 8.27 -13.38 -5.55
N VAL A 146 8.52 -13.88 -6.76
CA VAL A 146 8.03 -13.24 -7.99
C VAL A 146 7.10 -14.19 -8.73
N LEU A 147 5.86 -13.76 -8.90
CA LEU A 147 4.86 -14.49 -9.68
C LEU A 147 4.74 -13.88 -11.07
N ASP A 148 4.67 -14.74 -12.08
CA ASP A 148 4.48 -14.36 -13.48
C ASP A 148 3.01 -14.51 -13.87
N ASN A 149 2.39 -13.38 -14.23
CA ASN A 149 0.99 -13.24 -14.62
C ASN A 149 -0.01 -14.04 -13.76
N PRO A 150 0.01 -13.90 -12.42
CA PRO A 150 -0.91 -14.63 -11.56
C PRO A 150 -2.36 -14.18 -11.77
N ALA A 151 -3.31 -15.11 -11.76
CA ALA A 151 -4.74 -14.76 -11.81
C ALA A 151 -5.25 -14.19 -10.47
N THR A 152 -4.66 -14.65 -9.36
CA THR A 152 -5.07 -14.29 -8.01
C THR A 152 -3.87 -14.22 -7.05
N LEU A 153 -3.99 -13.46 -5.97
CA LEU A 153 -3.04 -13.44 -4.85
C LEU A 153 -3.72 -13.80 -3.53
N SER A 154 -3.06 -14.61 -2.71
CA SER A 154 -3.54 -14.91 -1.36
C SER A 154 -2.98 -13.94 -0.34
N GLY A 155 -3.85 -13.41 0.53
CA GLY A 155 -3.47 -12.61 1.69
C GLY A 155 -2.83 -13.39 2.84
N GLU A 156 -2.66 -14.70 2.69
CA GLU A 156 -1.96 -15.59 3.62
C GLU A 156 -2.50 -15.50 5.07
N ASP A 157 -1.63 -15.63 6.07
CA ASP A 157 -1.94 -15.48 7.48
C ASP A 157 -2.11 -14.01 7.90
N VAL A 158 -1.70 -13.05 7.05
CA VAL A 158 -1.83 -11.62 7.33
C VAL A 158 -3.26 -11.15 7.10
N LEU A 159 -3.91 -11.60 6.04
CA LEU A 159 -5.30 -11.33 5.68
C LEU A 159 -6.04 -12.66 5.49
N PRO A 160 -6.47 -13.33 6.57
CA PRO A 160 -7.04 -14.67 6.50
C PRO A 160 -8.21 -14.77 5.51
N GLY A 161 -8.07 -15.66 4.54
CA GLY A 161 -9.09 -15.92 3.51
C GLY A 161 -9.26 -14.82 2.46
N PHE A 162 -8.43 -13.76 2.48
CA PHE A 162 -8.42 -12.78 1.41
C PHE A 162 -7.76 -13.37 0.16
N ILE A 163 -8.44 -13.25 -0.97
CA ILE A 163 -7.91 -13.55 -2.29
C ILE A 163 -8.18 -12.34 -3.18
N LEU A 164 -7.11 -11.68 -3.65
CA LEU A 164 -7.23 -10.62 -4.66
C LEU A 164 -7.35 -11.26 -6.03
N ASN A 165 -8.41 -10.93 -6.78
CA ASN A 165 -8.54 -11.26 -8.20
C ASN A 165 -7.88 -10.15 -9.02
N LEU A 166 -6.97 -10.53 -9.93
CA LEU A 166 -6.18 -9.58 -10.71
C LEU A 166 -6.70 -9.37 -12.14
N THR A 167 -7.83 -9.98 -12.51
CA THR A 167 -8.38 -9.92 -13.87
C THR A 167 -8.57 -8.47 -14.35
N GLU A 168 -9.21 -7.62 -13.53
CA GLU A 168 -9.41 -6.20 -13.85
C GLU A 168 -8.12 -5.37 -13.79
N VAL A 169 -7.16 -5.79 -12.96
CA VAL A 169 -5.85 -5.13 -12.82
C VAL A 169 -4.98 -5.36 -14.08
N TRP A 170 -5.16 -6.50 -14.76
CA TRP A 170 -4.45 -6.88 -15.98
C TRP A 170 -5.09 -6.39 -17.28
N GLY A 171 -6.42 -6.22 -17.28
CA GLY A 171 -7.20 -5.64 -18.37
C GLY A 171 -6.83 -4.20 -18.64
#